data_AF-A0A426Y1C2-F1
#
_entry.id   AF-A0A426Y1C2-F1
#
_cell.length_a   1.000
_cell.length_b   1.000
_cell.length_c   1.000
_cell.angle_alpha   90.00
_cell.angle_beta   90.00
_cell.angle_gamma   90.00
#
_symmetry.space_group_name_H-M   'P 1'
#
loop_
_entity.id
_entity.type
_entity.pdbx_description
1 polymer ?
#
loop_
_entity_poly.entity_id
_entity_poly.type
_entity_poly.pdbx_seq_one_letter_code
_entity_poly.pdbx_strand_id
1 'polypeptide(L)' 'MLSKLNHKNFVNLLGYCEESEPFSRMMVFEYAPNGTLFEHLHGNCFFSKT' A
#
# COMPACT_ATOMS: atom_id res chain seq x y z
N MET A 1 1.96 -6.54 14.68
CA MET A 1 3.39 -6.12 14.62
C MET A 1 3.67 -5.10 13.51
N LEU A 2 2.82 -4.94 12.49
CA LEU A 2 2.97 -3.91 11.45
C LEU A 2 2.67 -2.47 11.93
N SER A 3 1.82 -2.29 12.95
CA SER A 3 1.46 -0.97 13.49
C SER A 3 2.57 -0.23 14.24
N LYS A 4 3.71 -0.89 14.53
CA LYS A 4 4.84 -0.30 15.26
C LYS A 4 6.06 -0.04 14.37
N LEU A 5 5.97 -0.35 13.08
CA LEU A 5 7.05 -0.12 12.11
C LEU A 5 6.95 1.29 11.55
N ASN A 6 7.41 2.27 12.34
CA ASN A 6 7.53 3.64 11.91
C ASN A 6 8.99 3.90 11.44
N HIS A 7 9.22 3.80 10.14
CA HIS A 7 10.53 4.05 9.53
C HIS A 7 10.35 4.86 8.25
N LYS A 8 11.25 5.81 7.99
CA LYS A 8 11.20 6.74 6.83
C LYS A 8 11.09 6.08 5.45
N ASN A 9 11.45 4.80 5.33
CA ASN A 9 11.42 4.04 4.09
C ASN A 9 10.24 3.05 4.01
N PHE A 10 9.32 3.07 4.97
CA PHE A 10 8.17 2.16 5.01
C PHE A 10 6.89 2.98 5.14
N VAL A 11 5.88 2.63 4.34
CA VAL A 11 4.56 3.26 4.42
C VAL A 11 3.89 2.87 5.73
N ASN A 12 3.48 3.87 6.51
CA ASN A 12 2.93 3.64 7.82
C ASN A 12 1.52 3.02 7.71
N LEU A 13 1.26 1.99 8.52
CA LEU A 13 -0.07 1.42 8.65
C LEU A 13 -0.90 2.29 9.60
N LEU A 14 -1.94 2.93 9.07
CA LEU A 14 -2.85 3.79 9.84
C LEU A 14 -3.83 2.96 10.68
N GLY A 15 -4.29 1.84 10.14
CA GLY A 15 -5.22 0.96 10.84
C GLY A 15 -5.57 -0.28 10.05
N TYR A 16 -6.24 -1.22 10.70
CA TYR A 16 -6.81 -2.39 10.05
C TYR A 16 -8.20 -2.67 10.62
N CYS A 17 -9.09 -3.15 9.76
CA CYS A 17 -10.38 -3.70 10.15
C CYS A 17 -10.33 -5.20 9.91
N GLU A 18 -10.69 -5.98 10.92
CA GLU A 18 -10.88 -7.41 10.82
C GLU A 18 -12.23 -7.73 11.46
N GLU A 19 -13.21 -7.98 10.61
CA GLU A 19 -14.56 -8.36 11.02
C GLU A 19 -14.81 -9.80 10.55
N SER A 20 -15.31 -10.63 11.46
CA SER A 20 -15.55 -12.06 11.19
C SER A 20 -16.87 -12.30 10.45
N GLU A 21 -17.86 -11.43 10.61
CA GLU A 21 -19.16 -11.52 9.93
C GLU A 21 -19.70 -10.12 9.63
N PRO A 22 -19.72 -9.69 8.35
CA PRO A 22 -19.16 -10.36 7.17
C PRO A 22 -17.63 -10.43 7.22
N PHE A 23 -17.02 -11.45 6.60
CA PHE A 23 -15.55 -11.59 6.50
C PHE A 23 -14.94 -10.41 5.73
N SER A 24 -14.66 -9.32 6.43
CA SER A 24 -14.14 -8.07 5.88
C SER A 24 -12.79 -7.79 6.51
N ARG A 25 -11.74 -7.93 5.71
CA ARG A 25 -10.37 -7.57 6.09
C ARG A 25 -9.92 -6.38 5.26
N MET A 26 -9.67 -5.27 5.93
CA MET A 26 -9.23 -4.03 5.30
C MET A 26 -7.99 -3.50 6.01
N MET A 27 -7.02 -3.03 5.24
CA MET A 27 -5.82 -2.39 5.78
C MET A 27 -5.72 -0.98 5.20
N VAL A 28 -5.54 -0.01 6.08
CA VAL A 28 -5.45 1.40 5.74
C VAL A 28 -4.01 1.83 5.95
N PHE A 29 -3.36 2.29 4.87
CA PHE A 29 -1.99 2.79 4.87
C PHE A 29 -1.96 4.27 4.48
N GLU A 30 -0.85 4.94 4.76
CA GLU A 30 -0.59 6.27 4.21
C GLU A 30 -0.55 6.22 2.68
N TYR A 31 -1.18 7.20 2.04
CA TYR A 31 -1.19 7.31 0.58
C TYR A 31 0.20 7.72 0.06
N ALA A 32 0.76 6.91 -0.82
CA ALA A 32 2.02 7.19 -1.51
C ALA A 32 1.73 7.78 -2.91
N PRO A 33 1.87 9.10 -3.11
CA PRO A 33 1.58 9.75 -4.40
C PRO A 33 2.60 9.40 -5.50
N ASN A 34 3.80 8.96 -5.11
CA ASN A 34 4.89 8.64 -6.03
C ASN A 34 4.77 7.23 -6.63
N GLY A 35 3.57 6.66 -6.72
CA GLY A 35 3.35 5.34 -7.32
C GLY A 35 4.23 4.23 -6.73
N THR A 36 4.47 3.20 -7.53
CA THR A 36 5.31 2.06 -7.14
C THR A 36 6.77 2.28 -7.55
N LEU A 37 7.68 1.67 -6.78
CA LEU A 37 9.10 1.63 -7.15
C LEU A 37 9.30 0.93 -8.51
N PHE A 38 8.44 -0.04 -8.83
CA PHE A 38 8.48 -0.73 -10.11
C PHE A 38 8.30 0.23 -11.29
N GLU A 39 7.33 1.14 -11.22
CA GLU A 39 7.10 2.17 -12.25
C GLU A 39 8.29 3.11 -12.39
N HIS A 40 8.94 3.46 -11.28
CA HIS A 40 10.11 4.34 -11.26
C HIS A 40 11.37 3.67 -11.81
N LEU A 41 11.54 2.37 -11.57
CA LEU A 41 12.72 1.61 -12.03
C LEU A 41 12.59 1.12 -13.47
N HIS A 42 11.38 0.75 -13.89
CA HIS A 42 11.13 0.18 -15.22
C HIS A 42 10.52 1.16 -16.22
N GLY A 43 10.43 2.45 -15.85
CA GLY A 43 10.11 3.57 -16.76
C GLY A 43 8.90 3.31 -17.63
N ASN A 44 7.69 3.49 -17.09
CA ASN A 44 6.44 3.45 -17.83
C ASN A 44 6.30 2.24 -18.78
N CYS A 45 6.34 1.02 -18.25
CA CYS A 45 5.77 -0.13 -18.95
C CYS A 45 4.23 -0.12 -18.84
N PHE A 46 3.60 1.02 -19.11
CA PHE A 46 2.16 1.24 -19.23
C PHE A 46 1.87 2.17 -20.42
N PHE A 47 2.26 1.72 -21.60
CA PHE A 47 1.67 2.14 -22.89
C PHE A 47 1.38 0.91 -23.75
N SER A 48 0.77 -0.13 -23.16
CA SER A 48 0.12 -1.20 -23.94
C SER A 48 -0.95 -1.90 -23.11
N LYS A 49 -1.99 -1.17 -22.74
CA LYS A 49 -3.31 -1.76 -22.50
C LYS A 49 -4.38 -0.71 -22.76
N THR A 50 -4.50 -0.36 -24.04
CA THR A 50 -5.79 -0.06 -24.65
C THR A 50 -6.56 -1.37 -24.80
#